data_AF-A0A0C7NKU3-F1
#
_entry.id   AF-A0A0C7NKU3-F1
#
_cell.length_a   1.000
_cell.length_b   1.000
_cell.length_c   1.000
_cell.angle_alpha   90.00
_cell.angle_beta   90.00
_cell.angle_gamma   90.00
#
_symmetry.space_group_name_H-M   'P 1'
#
loop_
_entity.id
_entity.type
_entity.pdbx_description
1 polymer ?
#
loop_
_entity_poly.entity_id
_entity_poly.type
_entity_poly.pdbx_seq_one_letter_code
_entity_poly.pdbx_strand_id
1 'polypeptide(L)'
;MWINFTEESKTAFLSEINGYDEELSKEMNDFLSTYDIDNQIVPIHFPLEFESDEDIDNFLLFIDNIKTIVEIKAYSILSEISLFDEESSEVDDGFPALFSEEKNGECYLTVFDWNIQELDDYSNKYDKNDETITPLRLSIFSD
;
A
#
# COMPACT_ATOMS: atom_id res chain seq x y z
N MET A 1 0.14 0.39 -5.13
CA MET A 1 0.59 -0.98 -5.45
C MET A 1 1.20 -1.03 -6.83
N TRP A 2 2.17 -1.89 -7.08
CA TRP A 2 2.78 -2.11 -8.41
C TRP A 2 2.49 -3.53 -8.84
N ILE A 3 1.77 -3.69 -9.95
CA ILE A 3 1.13 -4.95 -10.33
C ILE A 3 1.52 -5.33 -11.76
N ASN A 4 1.92 -6.58 -11.94
CA ASN A 4 2.00 -7.22 -13.24
C ASN A 4 0.67 -7.89 -13.56
N PHE A 5 0.15 -7.59 -14.74
CA PHE A 5 -1.09 -8.16 -15.22
C PHE A 5 -0.85 -9.15 -16.36
N THR A 6 -1.83 -10.01 -16.54
CA THR A 6 -2.15 -10.71 -17.78
C THR A 6 -3.58 -10.31 -18.16
N GLU A 7 -4.03 -10.56 -19.37
CA GLU A 7 -5.43 -10.31 -19.75
C GLU A 7 -6.43 -11.06 -18.84
N GLU A 8 -6.09 -12.29 -18.43
CA GLU A 8 -6.90 -13.08 -17.50
C GLU A 8 -6.95 -12.42 -16.12
N SER A 9 -5.78 -12.09 -15.55
CA SER A 9 -5.72 -11.50 -14.22
C SER A 9 -6.30 -10.09 -14.17
N LYS A 10 -6.21 -9.32 -15.26
CA LYS A 10 -6.89 -8.02 -15.39
C LYS A 10 -8.40 -8.17 -15.31
N THR A 11 -8.96 -9.15 -16.02
CA THR A 11 -10.40 -9.40 -16.03
C THR A 11 -10.89 -9.80 -14.64
N ALA A 12 -10.19 -10.71 -13.96
CA ALA A 12 -10.51 -11.12 -12.60
C ALA A 12 -10.33 -9.97 -11.60
N PHE A 13 -9.27 -9.18 -11.72
CA PHE A 13 -9.01 -8.00 -10.90
C PHE A 13 -10.13 -6.96 -11.00
N LEU A 14 -10.57 -6.63 -12.23
CA LEU A 14 -11.69 -5.70 -12.43
C LEU A 14 -13.01 -6.24 -11.87
N SER A 15 -13.21 -7.56 -11.92
CA SER A 15 -14.37 -8.22 -11.30
C SER A 15 -14.36 -8.11 -9.78
N GLU A 16 -13.21 -8.31 -9.12
CA GLU A 16 -13.08 -8.12 -7.68
C GLU A 16 -13.31 -6.66 -7.29
N ILE A 17 -12.70 -5.71 -8.00
CA ILE A 17 -12.96 -4.29 -7.76
C ILE A 17 -14.44 -4.00 -7.94
N ASN A 18 -15.10 -4.51 -8.98
CA ASN A 18 -16.54 -4.26 -9.19
C ASN A 18 -17.41 -4.79 -8.03
N GLY A 19 -17.00 -5.88 -7.39
CA GLY A 19 -17.68 -6.40 -6.19
C GLY A 19 -17.49 -5.53 -4.96
N TYR A 20 -16.39 -4.79 -4.89
CA TYR A 20 -16.05 -3.86 -3.82
C TYR A 20 -16.64 -2.46 -4.08
N ASP A 21 -16.39 -1.91 -5.25
CA ASP A 21 -16.83 -0.60 -5.75
C ASP A 21 -16.95 -0.61 -7.30
N GLU A 22 -18.19 -0.48 -7.79
CA GLU A 22 -18.51 -0.47 -9.22
C GLU A 22 -17.94 0.77 -9.95
N GLU A 23 -17.92 1.93 -9.31
CA GLU A 23 -17.42 3.17 -9.91
C GLU A 23 -15.90 3.10 -10.06
N LEU A 24 -15.21 2.67 -9.00
CA LEU A 24 -13.77 2.43 -9.03
C LEU A 24 -13.39 1.41 -10.11
N SER A 25 -14.19 0.37 -10.33
CA SER A 25 -13.93 -0.62 -11.38
C SER A 25 -13.97 -0.01 -12.79
N LYS A 26 -14.92 0.89 -13.05
CA LYS A 26 -15.01 1.60 -14.35
C LYS A 26 -13.80 2.50 -14.57
N GLU A 27 -13.46 3.30 -13.57
CA GLU A 27 -12.28 4.17 -13.62
C GLU A 27 -10.99 3.36 -13.84
N MET A 28 -10.86 2.23 -13.13
CA MET A 28 -9.72 1.34 -13.23
C MET A 28 -9.63 0.69 -14.61
N ASN A 29 -10.75 0.28 -15.21
CA ASN A 29 -10.77 -0.28 -16.55
C ASN A 29 -10.28 0.74 -17.60
N ASP A 30 -10.75 1.98 -17.50
CA ASP A 30 -10.32 3.06 -18.38
C ASP A 30 -8.83 3.36 -18.19
N PHE A 31 -8.36 3.43 -16.95
CA PHE A 31 -6.95 3.60 -16.61
C PHE A 31 -6.08 2.48 -17.20
N LEU A 32 -6.43 1.22 -16.96
CA LEU A 32 -5.70 0.04 -17.45
C LEU A 32 -5.67 -0.07 -18.97
N SER A 33 -6.64 0.53 -19.68
CA SER A 33 -6.65 0.57 -21.14
C SER A 33 -5.51 1.41 -21.74
N THR A 34 -4.88 2.26 -20.94
CA THR A 34 -3.76 3.11 -21.36
C THR A 34 -2.39 2.46 -21.23
N TYR A 35 -2.32 1.28 -20.60
CA TYR A 35 -1.08 0.53 -20.35
C TYR A 35 -0.94 -0.66 -21.29
N ASP A 36 0.30 -1.00 -21.62
CA ASP A 36 0.65 -2.28 -22.23
C ASP A 36 0.82 -3.33 -21.11
N ILE A 37 -0.31 -3.91 -20.70
CA ILE A 37 -0.39 -4.71 -19.47
C ILE A 37 0.49 -5.97 -19.49
N ASP A 38 0.83 -6.49 -20.67
CA ASP A 38 1.65 -7.69 -20.83
C ASP A 38 3.14 -7.41 -20.59
N ASN A 39 3.58 -6.15 -20.71
CA ASN A 39 4.98 -5.76 -20.66
C ASN A 39 5.31 -4.73 -19.58
N GLN A 40 4.31 -4.23 -18.87
CA GLN A 40 4.47 -3.13 -17.91
C GLN A 40 4.01 -3.53 -16.51
N ILE A 41 4.78 -3.08 -15.51
CA ILE A 41 4.33 -3.05 -14.12
C ILE A 41 3.45 -1.80 -13.98
N VAL A 42 2.17 -1.99 -13.68
CA VAL A 42 1.20 -0.90 -13.59
C VAL A 42 1.07 -0.42 -12.14
N PRO A 43 1.20 0.89 -11.87
CA PRO A 43 0.94 1.46 -10.57
C PRO A 43 -0.57 1.60 -10.35
N ILE A 44 -1.12 0.86 -9.40
CA ILE A 44 -2.50 0.95 -8.96
C ILE A 44 -2.59 1.74 -7.66
N HIS A 45 -3.38 2.80 -7.67
CA HIS A 45 -3.69 3.61 -6.51
C HIS A 45 -5.11 3.31 -6.02
N PHE A 46 -5.27 3.11 -4.72
CA PHE A 46 -6.55 2.90 -4.06
C PHE A 46 -6.81 4.09 -3.13
N PRO A 47 -7.62 5.08 -3.55
CA PRO A 47 -7.96 6.22 -2.72
C PRO A 47 -9.06 5.82 -1.71
N LEU A 48 -8.67 5.07 -0.69
CA LEU A 48 -9.60 4.55 0.31
C LEU A 48 -9.49 5.36 1.60
N GLU A 49 -10.64 5.71 2.16
CA GLU A 49 -10.80 6.29 3.49
C GLU A 49 -11.50 5.27 4.37
N PHE A 50 -10.95 4.99 5.55
CA PHE A 50 -11.51 4.04 6.50
C PHE A 50 -12.14 4.81 7.66
N GLU A 51 -13.45 4.66 7.86
CA GLU A 51 -14.18 5.33 8.94
C GLU A 51 -14.39 4.40 10.16
N SER A 52 -14.13 3.11 10.00
CA SER A 52 -14.34 2.08 11.02
C SER A 52 -13.36 0.91 10.90
N ASP A 53 -13.21 0.15 11.98
CA ASP A 53 -12.44 -1.11 11.98
C ASP A 53 -13.03 -2.15 10.98
N GLU A 54 -14.35 -2.12 10.75
CA GLU A 54 -15.00 -2.98 9.76
C GLU A 54 -14.54 -2.65 8.33
N ASP A 55 -14.32 -1.37 8.02
CA ASP A 55 -13.79 -0.96 6.71
C ASP A 55 -12.36 -1.45 6.51
N ILE A 56 -11.56 -1.44 7.57
CA ILE A 56 -10.18 -1.96 7.56
C ILE A 56 -10.21 -3.47 7.33
N ASP A 57 -11.03 -4.22 8.07
CA ASP A 57 -11.16 -5.67 7.90
C ASP A 57 -11.60 -6.04 6.47
N ASN A 58 -12.59 -5.30 5.93
CA ASN A 58 -13.05 -5.48 4.56
C ASN A 58 -11.96 -5.18 3.52
N PHE A 59 -11.15 -4.15 3.76
CA PHE A 59 -10.00 -3.84 2.90
C PHE A 59 -8.92 -4.92 2.96
N LEU A 60 -8.60 -5.44 4.14
CA LEU A 60 -7.62 -6.52 4.29
C LEU A 60 -8.09 -7.78 3.57
N LEU A 61 -9.39 -8.13 3.65
CA LEU A 61 -9.99 -9.21 2.88
C LEU A 61 -9.91 -8.97 1.37
N PHE A 62 -10.18 -7.74 0.92
CA PHE A 62 -10.04 -7.34 -0.47
C PHE A 62 -8.59 -7.55 -0.96
N ILE A 63 -7.60 -7.05 -0.20
CA ILE A 63 -6.17 -7.24 -0.52
C ILE A 63 -5.79 -8.72 -0.58
N ASP A 64 -6.31 -9.53 0.34
CA ASP A 64 -6.11 -10.98 0.37
C ASP A 64 -6.70 -11.69 -0.86
N ASN A 65 -7.80 -11.20 -1.43
CA ASN A 65 -8.32 -11.71 -2.69
C ASN A 65 -7.42 -11.26 -3.85
N ILE A 66 -7.11 -9.96 -3.92
CA ILE A 66 -6.32 -9.38 -5.02
C ILE A 66 -4.96 -10.06 -5.15
N LYS A 67 -4.24 -10.32 -4.05
CA LYS A 67 -2.93 -10.98 -4.10
C LYS A 67 -2.95 -12.39 -4.69
N THR A 68 -4.12 -13.05 -4.72
CA THR A 68 -4.27 -14.39 -5.35
C THR A 68 -4.51 -14.33 -6.85
N ILE A 69 -4.89 -13.16 -7.38
CA ILE A 69 -5.31 -12.97 -8.77
C ILE A 69 -4.18 -12.37 -9.60
N VAL A 70 -3.45 -11.40 -9.04
CA VAL A 70 -2.44 -10.62 -9.76
C VAL A 70 -1.05 -10.80 -9.16
N GLU A 71 -0.02 -10.57 -9.97
CA GLU A 71 1.35 -10.58 -9.45
C GLU A 71 1.72 -9.19 -8.92
N ILE A 72 1.70 -9.04 -7.59
CA ILE A 72 2.15 -7.81 -6.93
C ILE A 72 3.68 -7.83 -6.86
N LYS A 73 4.32 -6.71 -7.24
CA LYS A 73 5.78 -6.52 -7.20
C LYS A 73 6.23 -5.72 -5.98
N ALA A 74 5.43 -4.72 -5.62
CA ALA A 74 5.62 -3.89 -4.45
C ALA A 74 4.30 -3.25 -4.03
N TYR A 75 4.22 -2.74 -2.82
CA TYR A 75 3.15 -1.85 -2.39
C TYR A 75 3.71 -0.74 -1.50
N SER A 76 2.93 0.34 -1.38
CA SER A 76 3.19 1.39 -0.42
C SER A 76 1.90 1.78 0.28
N ILE A 77 2.03 2.24 1.52
CA ILE A 77 0.96 2.78 2.35
C ILE A 77 1.38 4.16 2.80
N LEU A 78 0.49 5.13 2.62
CA LEU A 78 0.60 6.43 3.24
C LEU A 78 -0.11 6.38 4.59
N SER A 79 0.58 6.74 5.66
CA SER A 79 0.04 6.75 7.02
C SER A 79 0.61 7.91 7.81
N GLU A 80 -0.08 8.29 8.88
CA GLU A 80 0.47 9.19 9.90
C GLU A 80 1.11 8.34 11.01
N ILE A 81 2.34 8.63 11.40
CA ILE A 81 3.06 7.92 12.47
C ILE A 81 3.43 8.88 13.60
N SER A 82 3.33 8.42 14.84
CA SER A 82 3.85 9.17 15.99
C SER A 82 5.33 8.85 16.17
N LEU A 83 6.17 9.88 16.18
CA LEU A 83 7.57 9.75 16.59
C LEU A 83 7.62 9.94 18.10
N PHE A 84 8.09 8.92 18.83
CA PHE A 84 8.35 9.05 20.26
C PHE A 84 9.76 9.60 20.45
N ASP A 85 9.87 10.83 20.92
CA ASP A 85 11.12 11.36 21.47
C ASP A 85 11.13 11.12 22.99
N GLU A 86 12.07 10.31 23.48
CA GLU A 86 12.21 10.02 24.91
C GLU A 86 12.50 11.29 25.75
N GLU A 87 12.97 12.38 25.13
CA GLU A 87 13.28 13.64 25.80
C GLU A 87 12.12 14.66 25.82
N SER A 88 11.05 14.44 25.03
CA SER A 88 9.92 15.37 24.93
C SER A 88 8.64 14.75 25.48
N SER A 89 7.96 15.48 26.37
CA SER A 89 6.67 15.08 26.96
C SER A 89 5.47 15.44 26.07
N GLU A 90 5.72 15.94 24.86
CA GLU A 90 4.71 16.31 23.89
C GLU A 90 4.72 15.25 22.79
N VAL A 91 3.59 14.57 22.60
CA VAL A 91 3.39 13.75 21.40
C VAL A 91 3.33 14.74 20.26
N ASP A 92 4.37 14.83 19.44
CA ASP A 92 4.32 15.64 18.23
C ASP A 92 3.09 15.20 17.40
N ASP A 93 2.38 16.19 16.85
CA ASP A 93 1.34 15.97 15.85
C ASP A 93 1.91 15.01 14.79
N GLY A 94 1.26 13.87 14.55
CA GLY A 94 1.87 12.76 13.84
C GLY A 94 2.44 13.14 12.48
N PHE A 95 3.47 12.42 12.04
CA PHE A 95 4.21 12.73 10.83
C PHE A 95 3.69 11.91 9.65
N PRO A 96 3.51 12.51 8.46
CA PRO A 96 3.24 11.75 7.26
C PRO A 96 4.40 10.80 6.96
N ALA A 97 4.08 9.54 6.67
CA ALA A 97 5.05 8.52 6.34
C ALA A 97 4.58 7.67 5.17
N LEU A 98 5.54 7.26 4.35
CA LEU A 98 5.36 6.32 3.26
C LEU A 98 6.09 5.02 3.63
N PHE A 99 5.33 4.01 4.00
CA PHE A 99 5.85 2.65 4.11
C PHE A 99 5.80 1.97 2.75
N SER A 100 6.83 1.23 2.38
CA SER A 100 6.90 0.43 1.16
C SER A 100 7.49 -0.95 1.43
N GLU A 101 6.95 -1.97 0.77
CA GLU A 101 7.51 -3.32 0.80
C GLU A 101 7.59 -3.88 -0.64
N GLU A 102 8.73 -4.46 -0.97
CA GLU A 102 8.96 -5.18 -2.22
C GLU A 102 8.80 -6.69 -2.06
N LYS A 103 8.52 -7.39 -3.16
CA LYS A 103 8.35 -8.86 -3.18
C LYS A 103 9.56 -9.65 -2.63
N ASN A 104 10.76 -9.06 -2.64
CA ASN A 104 11.98 -9.65 -2.08
C ASN A 104 12.08 -9.51 -0.54
N GLY A 105 11.11 -8.85 0.10
CA GLY A 105 11.09 -8.57 1.53
C GLY A 105 11.87 -7.32 1.95
N GLU A 106 12.31 -6.49 1.00
CA GLU A 106 12.89 -5.19 1.35
C GLU A 106 11.80 -4.21 1.78
N CYS A 107 11.92 -3.71 3.01
CA CYS A 107 11.01 -2.74 3.60
C CYS A 107 11.67 -1.37 3.72
N TYR A 108 10.95 -0.32 3.35
CA TYR A 108 11.38 1.07 3.44
C TYR A 108 10.32 1.88 4.16
N LEU A 109 10.72 2.70 5.12
CA LEU A 109 9.86 3.69 5.75
C LEU A 109 10.52 5.05 5.55
N THR A 110 9.82 5.95 4.85
CA THR A 110 10.24 7.34 4.68
C THR A 110 9.27 8.23 5.43
N VAL A 111 9.81 9.06 6.32
CA VAL A 111 9.04 9.97 7.18
C VAL A 111 9.26 11.39 6.69
N PHE A 112 8.20 12.18 6.62
CA PHE A 112 8.26 13.55 6.11
C PHE A 112 7.79 14.55 7.17
N ASP A 113 8.28 15.79 7.07
CA ASP A 113 7.63 16.92 7.71
C ASP A 113 6.35 17.33 6.95
N TRP A 114 5.56 18.23 7.53
CA TRP A 114 4.35 18.76 6.90
C TRP A 114 4.59 19.59 5.62
N ASN A 115 5.85 19.89 5.29
CA ASN A 115 6.27 20.51 4.03
C ASN A 115 6.77 19.49 2.99
N ILE A 116 6.60 18.18 3.25
CA ILE A 116 7.04 17.07 2.39
C ILE A 116 8.57 17.01 2.24
N GLN A 117 9.30 17.46 3.26
CA GLN A 117 10.74 17.24 3.37
C GLN A 117 11.00 15.96 4.14
N GLU A 118 11.85 15.08 3.59
CA GLU A 118 12.26 13.86 4.27
C GLU A 118 12.97 14.19 5.59
N LEU A 119 12.60 13.46 6.63
CA LEU A 119 13.27 13.46 7.92
C LEU A 119 14.23 12.26 7.93
N ASP A 120 15.47 12.49 7.48
CA ASP A 120 16.48 11.44 7.30
C ASP A 120 16.72 10.61 8.56
N ASP A 121 16.67 11.24 9.75
CA ASP A 121 16.92 10.56 11.03
C ASP A 121 15.85 9.52 11.39
N TYR A 122 14.65 9.62 10.80
CA TYR A 122 13.52 8.72 11.02
C TYR A 122 13.21 7.84 9.80
N SER A 123 13.88 8.09 8.67
CA SER A 123 13.71 7.37 7.42
C SER A 123 14.76 6.26 7.30
N ASN A 124 14.32 5.01 7.09
CA ASN A 124 15.26 3.89 7.10
C ASN A 124 14.78 2.69 6.27
N LYS A 125 15.73 1.80 5.98
CA LYS A 125 15.48 0.46 5.45
C LYS A 125 15.41 -0.52 6.61
N TYR A 126 14.40 -1.37 6.62
CA TYR A 126 14.14 -2.33 7.68
C TYR A 126 14.20 -3.76 7.16
N ASP A 127 14.55 -4.70 8.04
CA ASP A 127 14.29 -6.12 7.79
C ASP A 127 12.77 -6.37 7.88
N LYS A 128 12.24 -7.29 7.07
CA LYS A 128 10.80 -7.59 7.07
C LYS A 128 10.25 -8.04 8.43
N ASN A 129 11.12 -8.57 9.31
CA ASN A 129 10.75 -9.03 10.65
C ASN A 129 11.03 -8.00 11.75
N ASP A 130 11.38 -6.77 11.39
CA ASP A 130 11.60 -5.70 12.36
C ASP A 130 10.29 -5.28 13.03
N GLU A 131 10.28 -5.22 14.37
CA GLU A 131 9.11 -4.88 15.16
C GLU A 131 8.61 -3.45 14.88
N THR A 132 9.48 -2.53 14.47
CA THR A 132 9.12 -1.14 14.16
C THR A 132 8.16 -1.04 12.97
N ILE A 133 8.34 -1.86 11.94
CA ILE A 133 7.53 -1.80 10.72
C ILE A 133 6.42 -2.86 10.68
N THR A 134 6.42 -3.81 11.62
CA THR A 134 5.41 -4.88 11.70
C THR A 134 3.96 -4.36 11.64
N PRO A 135 3.57 -3.28 12.34
CA PRO A 135 2.19 -2.75 12.27
C PRO A 135 1.82 -2.15 10.90
N LEU A 136 2.80 -1.81 10.06
CA LEU A 136 2.62 -1.18 8.76
C LEU A 136 2.58 -2.22 7.62
N ARG A 137 2.94 -3.48 7.90
CA ARG A 137 2.98 -4.54 6.88
C ARG A 137 1.60 -5.08 6.58
N LEU A 138 1.33 -5.30 5.30
CA LEU A 138 0.19 -6.06 4.80
C LEU A 138 0.63 -7.49 4.54
N SER A 139 -0.28 -8.45 4.71
CA SER A 139 -0.05 -9.86 4.43
C SER A 139 -0.02 -10.17 2.92
N ILE A 140 0.62 -9.33 2.11
CA ILE A 140 0.67 -9.45 0.65
C ILE A 140 1.73 -10.47 0.23
N PHE A 141 2.96 -10.30 0.73
CA PHE A 141 4.05 -11.22 0.46
C PHE A 141 4.11 -12.22 1.61
N SER A 142 3.80 -13.48 1.30
CA SER A 142 3.89 -14.55 2.29
C SER A 142 5.31 -14.66 2.84
N ASP A 143 5.44 -14.98 4.12
CA ASP A 143 6.74 -15.17 4.77
C ASP A 143 7.54 -16.36 4.25
#